data_AF-A0A9P5L176-F1
#
_entry.id   AF-A0A9P5L176-F1
#
_cell.length_a   1.000
_cell.length_b   1.000
_cell.length_c   1.000
_cell.angle_alpha   90.00
_cell.angle_beta   90.00
_cell.angle_gamma   90.00
#
_symmetry.space_group_name_H-M   'P 1'
#
loop_
_entity.id
_entity.type
_entity.pdbx_description
1 polymer ?
#
loop_
_entity_poly.entity_id
_entity_poly.type
_entity_poly.pdbx_seq_one_letter_code
_entity_poly.pdbx_strand_id
1 'polypeptide(L)'
;MGVIRKKTASRGTEAGTKFHCDVCSIDVTSTVRISCAHPSCPEYDLCVPCFSAGKNSKNHDPATHPFQVIEQNSVPIFQGDWGADEELLLLEGAEIYGLGSWADIADHIGGYRSKDEVRDHYYDTYVKSANFPLADLADPDDRSLQDSISKEDFQTRKKRRIEERKDAAKAAPPTTPKQKPTASVPACHEVQGYMPGRLEFETEFLNDAEEAVQHMTFEPGAGLNENGEPDAETELKMTVVDIYNSRLTARTERKKILFEHNLLEYRKNTALDKKRSKEERDLLNKAKPLARMMNCKDFEDVNKGLEYEHNLRLAISQLQEWRQMGIGDLKAGEKFEQDKQQRVQRMLPQGSFDRFASTRPKQAQLTETPAAAIQLTTPELPLRLQKAANPHAPADPAEEPLNDFDRAFAVDGDAPPPQPTKTKYVVPPLSGIPPWKLDNETAADLHLLTKEEAEVCNVLRLMPKPYLVIKETLLKEAMKQGGNLKKKDARTICKIEGTKTSRIYDFMVHSGWINKA
;
A
#
# COMPACT_ATOMS: atom_id res chain seq x y z
N MET A 1 16.80 26.45 -21.41
CA MET A 1 15.93 25.78 -20.43
C MET A 1 15.40 26.84 -19.48
N GLY A 2 14.26 27.45 -19.83
CA GLY A 2 13.67 28.55 -19.07
C GLY A 2 13.15 28.07 -17.73
N VAL A 3 13.53 28.76 -16.66
CA VAL A 3 13.08 28.47 -15.30
C VAL A 3 11.57 28.78 -15.20
N ILE A 4 10.75 27.74 -15.10
CA ILE A 4 9.31 27.86 -14.84
C ILE A 4 9.14 28.44 -13.43
N ARG A 5 8.93 29.74 -13.34
CA ARG A 5 8.59 30.41 -12.08
C ARG A 5 7.16 30.06 -11.74
N LYS A 6 6.99 29.14 -10.78
CA LYS A 6 5.69 28.77 -10.22
C LYS A 6 5.06 29.99 -9.52
N LYS A 7 4.27 30.78 -10.27
CA LYS A 7 3.40 31.81 -9.68
C LYS A 7 2.33 31.05 -8.88
N THR A 8 2.41 31.13 -7.56
CA THR A 8 1.35 30.66 -6.67
C THR A 8 0.13 31.57 -6.85
N ALA A 9 -0.72 31.25 -7.81
CA ALA A 9 -2.03 31.88 -7.95
C ALA A 9 -2.90 31.51 -6.74
N SER A 10 -3.56 32.52 -6.17
CA SER A 10 -4.59 32.35 -5.16
C SER A 10 -5.66 31.38 -5.67
N ARG A 11 -5.92 30.31 -4.91
CA ARG A 11 -7.02 29.36 -5.17
C ARG A 11 -8.36 30.02 -4.87
N GLY A 12 -8.81 30.88 -5.76
CA GLY A 12 -10.20 31.33 -5.86
C GLY A 12 -10.89 30.60 -7.00
N THR A 13 -12.19 30.35 -6.89
CA THR A 13 -13.05 29.70 -7.89
C THR A 13 -13.27 30.53 -9.17
N GLU A 14 -12.46 31.57 -9.37
CA GLU A 14 -12.52 32.54 -10.46
C GLU A 14 -11.09 32.74 -10.94
N ALA A 15 -10.67 31.93 -11.91
CA ALA A 15 -9.36 31.99 -12.53
C ALA A 15 -9.40 32.86 -13.80
N GLY A 16 -8.26 33.48 -14.13
CA GLY A 16 -8.11 34.48 -15.19
C GLY A 16 -7.82 35.90 -14.66
N THR A 17 -7.46 36.81 -15.56
CA THR A 17 -7.27 38.23 -15.24
C THR A 17 -8.63 38.85 -14.89
N LYS A 18 -8.75 39.42 -13.69
CA LYS A 18 -10.01 40.04 -13.23
C LYS A 18 -10.11 41.48 -13.73
N PHE A 19 -11.26 41.81 -14.29
CA PHE A 19 -11.58 43.15 -14.77
C PHE A 19 -12.69 43.75 -13.93
N HIS A 20 -12.55 45.03 -13.58
CA HIS A 20 -13.55 45.77 -12.82
C HIS A 20 -13.83 47.08 -13.52
N CYS A 21 -15.05 47.59 -13.38
CA CYS A 21 -15.37 48.90 -13.94
C CYS A 21 -14.67 50.01 -13.15
N ASP A 22 -13.90 50.87 -13.82
CA ASP A 22 -13.17 52.00 -13.23
C ASP A 22 -14.07 53.11 -12.62
N VAL A 23 -15.39 53.01 -12.82
CA VAL A 23 -16.37 53.99 -12.33
C VAL A 23 -17.17 53.45 -11.14
N CYS A 24 -17.76 52.25 -11.26
CA CYS A 24 -18.64 51.68 -10.24
C CYS A 24 -18.05 50.47 -9.51
N SER A 25 -16.85 50.03 -9.90
CA SER A 25 -16.13 48.91 -9.31
C SER A 25 -16.87 47.57 -9.35
N ILE A 26 -17.90 47.44 -10.19
CA ILE A 26 -18.55 46.15 -10.46
C ILE A 26 -17.58 45.24 -11.21
N ASP A 27 -17.62 43.95 -10.91
CA ASP A 27 -16.88 42.94 -11.64
C ASP A 27 -17.43 42.82 -13.07
N VAL A 28 -16.56 43.02 -14.06
CA VAL A 28 -16.87 42.90 -15.49
C VAL A 28 -16.07 41.79 -16.16
N THR A 29 -15.37 40.95 -15.39
CA THR A 29 -14.52 39.84 -15.87
C THR A 29 -15.30 38.91 -16.79
N SER A 30 -16.52 38.57 -16.38
CA SER A 30 -17.39 37.63 -17.09
C SER A 30 -18.57 38.29 -17.80
N THR A 31 -18.40 39.52 -18.29
CA THR A 31 -19.44 40.22 -19.06
C THR A 31 -18.82 41.03 -20.20
N VAL A 32 -19.64 41.47 -21.16
CA VAL A 32 -19.19 42.42 -22.18
C VAL A 32 -18.74 43.70 -21.48
N ARG A 33 -17.50 44.12 -21.76
CA ARG A 33 -16.91 45.36 -21.22
C ARG A 33 -16.40 46.26 -22.33
N ILE A 34 -16.25 47.52 -22.00
CA ILE A 34 -15.80 48.55 -22.94
C ILE A 34 -14.46 49.06 -22.47
N SER A 35 -13.43 48.77 -23.24
CA SER A 35 -12.05 49.16 -22.93
C SER A 35 -11.69 50.43 -23.69
N CYS A 36 -11.14 51.42 -23.00
CA CYS A 36 -10.68 52.64 -23.63
C CYS A 36 -9.42 52.37 -24.47
N ALA A 37 -9.44 52.77 -25.75
CA ALA A 37 -8.30 52.63 -26.65
C ALA A 37 -7.43 53.90 -26.72
N HIS A 38 -7.75 54.93 -25.93
CA HIS A 38 -6.99 56.18 -25.94
C HIS A 38 -5.67 56.03 -25.16
N PRO A 39 -4.51 56.51 -25.68
CA PRO A 39 -3.21 56.38 -25.01
C PRO A 39 -3.13 57.02 -23.61
N SER A 40 -4.00 58.00 -23.32
CA SER A 40 -4.08 58.63 -21.99
C SER A 40 -4.77 57.77 -20.92
N CYS A 41 -5.38 56.64 -21.31
CA CYS A 41 -6.19 55.77 -20.46
C CYS A 41 -5.77 54.29 -20.61
N PRO A 42 -4.54 53.92 -20.21
CA PRO A 42 -4.15 52.53 -20.18
C PRO A 42 -4.97 51.75 -19.14
N GLU A 43 -5.42 50.55 -19.50
CA GLU A 43 -6.16 49.63 -18.61
C GLU A 43 -7.42 50.25 -17.98
N TYR A 44 -8.17 51.04 -18.77
CA TYR A 44 -9.41 51.66 -18.32
C TYR A 44 -10.63 50.92 -18.88
N ASP A 45 -11.35 50.21 -18.03
CA ASP A 45 -12.49 49.38 -18.40
C ASP A 45 -13.81 49.87 -17.80
N LEU A 46 -14.86 49.85 -18.63
CA LEU A 46 -16.20 50.29 -18.26
C LEU A 46 -17.21 49.15 -18.42
N CYS A 47 -18.14 49.05 -17.47
CA CYS A 47 -19.35 48.28 -17.70
C CYS A 47 -20.26 49.02 -18.71
N VAL A 48 -21.04 48.26 -19.49
CA VAL A 48 -21.98 48.81 -20.48
C VAL A 48 -22.89 49.90 -19.88
N PRO A 49 -23.46 49.77 -18.67
CA PRO A 49 -24.26 50.83 -18.06
C PRO A 49 -23.49 52.13 -17.82
N CYS A 50 -22.26 52.09 -17.26
CA CYS A 50 -21.48 53.30 -17.01
C CYS A 50 -21.05 53.99 -18.31
N PHE A 51 -20.67 53.21 -19.32
CA PHE A 51 -20.34 53.73 -20.63
C PHE A 51 -21.55 54.40 -21.31
N SER A 52 -22.70 53.72 -21.33
CA SER A 52 -23.93 54.26 -21.93
C SER A 52 -24.44 55.53 -21.24
N ALA A 53 -24.16 55.68 -19.95
CA ALA A 53 -24.46 56.86 -19.17
C ALA A 53 -23.41 57.97 -19.29
N GLY A 54 -22.33 57.76 -20.06
CA GLY A 54 -21.24 58.72 -20.22
C GLY A 54 -20.50 59.03 -18.92
N LYS A 55 -20.46 58.08 -17.97
CA LYS A 55 -19.74 58.29 -16.71
C LYS A 55 -18.25 58.07 -16.92
N ASN A 56 -17.44 58.93 -16.33
CA ASN A 56 -15.99 58.82 -16.36
C ASN A 56 -15.37 59.02 -14.99
N SER A 57 -14.08 58.69 -14.92
CA SER A 57 -13.21 58.95 -13.79
C SER A 57 -11.80 59.22 -14.33
N LYS A 58 -10.95 59.85 -13.50
CA LYS A 58 -9.56 60.16 -13.85
C LYS A 58 -9.48 61.00 -15.13
N ASN A 59 -8.60 60.63 -16.07
CA ASN A 59 -8.33 61.35 -17.31
C ASN A 59 -9.16 60.83 -18.49
N HIS A 60 -10.20 60.01 -18.25
CA HIS A 60 -11.02 59.44 -19.30
C HIS A 60 -12.09 60.44 -19.77
N ASP A 61 -12.17 60.68 -21.09
CA ASP A 61 -13.22 61.50 -21.69
C ASP A 61 -14.12 60.64 -22.62
N PRO A 62 -15.37 60.37 -22.21
CA PRO A 62 -16.31 59.56 -22.98
C PRO A 62 -16.65 60.13 -24.36
N ALA A 63 -16.51 61.44 -24.57
CA ALA A 63 -16.89 62.07 -25.82
C ALA A 63 -15.80 61.99 -26.90
N THR A 64 -14.53 61.91 -26.50
CA THR A 64 -13.39 62.00 -27.43
C THR A 64 -12.56 60.73 -27.50
N HIS A 65 -12.62 59.88 -26.49
CA HIS A 65 -11.79 58.68 -26.45
C HIS A 65 -12.35 57.55 -27.32
N PRO A 66 -11.53 56.92 -28.19
CA PRO A 66 -11.91 55.70 -28.88
C PRO A 66 -12.05 54.54 -27.89
N PHE A 67 -12.90 53.57 -28.21
CA PHE A 67 -13.16 52.42 -27.36
C PHE A 67 -13.20 51.12 -28.16
N GLN A 68 -12.99 50.01 -27.47
CA GLN A 68 -13.13 48.65 -27.98
C GLN A 68 -14.16 47.91 -27.16
N VAL A 69 -15.05 47.18 -27.84
CA VAL A 69 -16.00 46.29 -27.17
C VAL A 69 -15.31 44.94 -27.01
N ILE A 70 -15.10 44.55 -25.75
CA ILE A 70 -14.49 43.27 -25.42
C ILE A 70 -15.59 42.29 -25.04
N GLU A 71 -15.72 41.25 -25.85
CA GLU A 71 -16.67 40.17 -25.64
C GLU A 71 -15.98 38.92 -25.06
N GLN A 72 -16.75 38.07 -24.38
CA GLN A 72 -16.25 36.84 -23.77
C GLN A 72 -15.96 35.70 -24.76
N ASN A 73 -16.02 35.94 -26.08
CA ASN A 73 -15.77 34.96 -27.15
C ASN A 73 -16.33 33.54 -26.86
N SER A 74 -17.50 33.44 -26.22
CA SER A 74 -18.15 32.17 -25.88
C SER A 74 -18.84 31.59 -27.11
N VAL A 75 -18.04 31.19 -28.08
CA VAL A 75 -18.46 30.56 -29.34
C VAL A 75 -17.65 29.27 -29.56
N PRO A 76 -18.24 28.22 -30.13
CA PRO A 76 -17.53 26.97 -30.39
C PRO A 76 -16.56 27.12 -31.56
N ILE A 77 -15.31 26.71 -31.38
CA ILE A 77 -14.26 26.81 -32.43
C ILE A 77 -13.70 25.45 -32.87
N PHE A 78 -13.50 24.50 -31.95
CA PHE A 78 -13.00 23.17 -32.29
C PHE A 78 -13.99 22.06 -31.95
N GLN A 79 -14.73 22.19 -30.85
CA GLN A 79 -15.78 21.27 -30.45
C GLN A 79 -17.07 22.02 -30.09
N GLY A 80 -18.22 21.39 -30.33
CA GLY A 80 -19.53 22.04 -30.18
C GLY A 80 -19.94 22.37 -28.75
N ASP A 81 -19.26 21.81 -27.74
CA ASP A 81 -19.50 22.07 -26.32
C ASP A 81 -18.40 22.91 -25.66
N TRP A 82 -17.29 23.21 -26.34
CA TRP A 82 -16.17 24.02 -25.85
C TRP A 82 -16.15 25.42 -26.48
N GLY A 83 -16.04 26.45 -25.64
CA GLY A 83 -16.00 27.84 -26.10
C GLY A 83 -14.57 28.31 -26.37
N ALA A 84 -14.37 29.23 -27.32
CA ALA A 84 -13.04 29.79 -27.61
C ALA A 84 -12.37 30.42 -26.38
N ASP A 85 -13.15 30.91 -25.42
CA ASP A 85 -12.66 31.37 -24.13
C ASP A 85 -12.13 30.24 -23.25
N GLU A 86 -12.81 29.09 -23.23
CA GLU A 86 -12.35 27.90 -22.52
C GLU A 86 -11.09 27.30 -23.18
N GLU A 87 -11.00 27.32 -24.51
CA GLU A 87 -9.83 26.86 -25.28
C GLU A 87 -8.59 27.72 -25.00
N LEU A 88 -8.75 29.04 -24.93
CA LEU A 88 -7.66 29.96 -24.61
C LEU A 88 -7.17 29.71 -23.17
N LEU A 89 -8.09 29.61 -22.21
CA LEU A 89 -7.75 29.32 -20.81
C LEU A 89 -7.12 27.94 -20.63
N LEU A 90 -7.51 26.95 -21.43
CA LEU A 90 -6.89 25.62 -21.43
C LEU A 90 -5.39 25.72 -21.76
N LEU A 91 -5.06 26.42 -22.84
CA LEU A 91 -3.68 26.57 -23.29
C LEU A 91 -2.87 27.49 -22.37
N GLU A 92 -3.45 28.59 -21.88
CA GLU A 92 -2.82 29.45 -20.86
C GLU A 92 -2.54 28.66 -19.58
N GLY A 93 -3.51 27.87 -19.12
CA GLY A 93 -3.34 26.98 -17.97
C GLY A 93 -2.23 25.96 -18.18
N ALA A 94 -2.14 25.36 -19.37
CA ALA A 94 -1.07 24.42 -19.70
C ALA A 94 0.32 25.08 -19.69
N GLU A 95 0.42 26.35 -20.13
CA GLU A 95 1.66 27.13 -20.07
C GLU A 95 2.05 27.46 -18.63
N ILE A 96 1.09 27.90 -17.80
CA ILE A 96 1.35 28.37 -16.42
C ILE A 96 1.63 27.21 -15.46
N TYR A 97 0.79 26.16 -15.49
CA TYR A 97 0.86 25.05 -14.52
C TYR A 97 1.67 23.86 -15.03
N GLY A 98 1.99 23.83 -16.32
CA GLY A 98 2.64 22.71 -16.99
C GLY A 98 1.62 21.72 -17.53
N LEU A 99 1.82 21.32 -18.79
CA LEU A 99 1.01 20.33 -19.47
C LEU A 99 1.01 19.01 -18.68
N GLY A 100 -0.18 18.45 -18.45
CA GLY A 100 -0.38 17.26 -17.61
C GLY A 100 -0.91 17.55 -16.20
N SER A 101 -0.84 18.80 -15.71
CA SER A 101 -1.50 19.18 -14.44
C SER A 101 -3.01 19.43 -14.62
N TRP A 102 -3.73 18.43 -15.14
CA TRP A 102 -5.12 18.58 -15.59
C TRP A 102 -6.10 19.06 -14.52
N ALA A 103 -5.81 18.79 -13.24
CA ALA A 103 -6.63 19.31 -12.14
C ALA A 103 -6.46 20.82 -11.96
N ASP A 104 -5.21 21.33 -11.95
CA ASP A 104 -4.95 22.75 -11.82
C ASP A 104 -5.39 23.51 -13.09
N ILE A 105 -5.25 22.89 -14.27
CA ILE A 105 -5.73 23.44 -15.54
C ILE A 105 -7.26 23.53 -15.56
N ALA A 106 -7.97 22.48 -15.09
CA ALA A 106 -9.43 22.51 -14.97
C ALA A 106 -9.93 23.60 -14.03
N ASP A 107 -9.24 23.81 -12.91
CA ASP A 107 -9.51 24.91 -11.99
C ASP A 107 -9.25 26.27 -12.67
N HIS A 108 -8.21 26.37 -13.52
CA HIS A 108 -7.88 27.59 -14.25
C HIS A 108 -8.89 27.98 -15.33
N ILE A 109 -9.51 27.01 -16.01
CA ILE A 109 -10.59 27.27 -16.98
C ILE A 109 -11.87 27.79 -16.28
N GLY A 110 -12.00 27.55 -14.97
CA GLY A 110 -13.11 28.03 -14.15
C GLY A 110 -13.72 26.99 -13.21
N GLY A 111 -13.14 25.79 -13.10
CA GLY A 111 -13.59 24.75 -12.16
C GLY A 111 -14.92 24.07 -12.53
N TYR A 112 -15.49 24.38 -13.69
CA TYR A 112 -16.73 23.78 -14.20
C TYR A 112 -16.48 22.68 -15.25
N ARG A 113 -15.23 22.25 -15.43
CA ARG A 113 -14.82 21.09 -16.22
C ARG A 113 -14.07 20.13 -15.30
N SER A 114 -14.18 18.82 -15.53
CA SER A 114 -13.39 17.85 -14.74
C SER A 114 -11.99 17.69 -15.32
N LYS A 115 -11.02 17.33 -14.47
CA LYS A 115 -9.63 17.04 -14.91
C LYS A 115 -9.57 16.04 -16.08
N ASP A 116 -10.43 15.02 -16.05
CA ASP A 116 -10.44 13.96 -17.07
C ASP A 116 -11.04 14.47 -18.38
N GLU A 117 -12.10 15.29 -18.30
CA GLU A 117 -12.71 15.95 -19.46
C GLU A 117 -11.72 16.93 -20.13
N VAL A 118 -10.99 17.71 -19.34
CA VAL A 118 -9.95 18.64 -19.82
C VAL A 118 -8.81 17.88 -20.49
N ARG A 119 -8.35 16.78 -19.88
CA ARG A 119 -7.33 15.91 -20.46
C ARG A 119 -7.78 15.35 -21.79
N ASP A 120 -8.94 14.71 -21.82
CA ASP A 120 -9.43 13.97 -22.97
C ASP A 120 -9.71 14.92 -24.14
N HIS A 121 -10.29 16.08 -23.86
CA HIS A 121 -10.46 17.15 -24.84
C HIS A 121 -9.10 17.61 -25.42
N TYR A 122 -8.08 17.84 -24.59
CA TYR A 122 -6.76 18.23 -25.10
C TYR A 122 -6.16 17.17 -26.05
N TYR A 123 -6.26 15.90 -25.68
CA TYR A 123 -5.75 14.82 -26.52
C TYR A 123 -6.52 14.68 -27.83
N ASP A 124 -7.85 14.74 -27.77
CA ASP A 124 -8.70 14.53 -28.94
C ASP A 124 -8.65 15.72 -29.91
N THR A 125 -8.63 16.94 -29.40
CA THR A 125 -8.64 18.17 -30.21
C THR A 125 -7.25 18.53 -30.75
N TYR A 126 -6.20 18.43 -29.93
CA TYR A 126 -4.87 18.91 -30.30
C TYR A 126 -3.90 17.79 -30.68
N VAL A 127 -3.84 16.70 -29.89
CA VAL A 127 -2.82 15.65 -30.08
C VAL A 127 -3.18 14.68 -31.20
N LYS A 128 -4.45 14.29 -31.30
CA LYS A 128 -4.97 13.37 -32.33
C LYS A 128 -5.38 14.06 -33.63
N SER A 129 -5.27 15.39 -33.69
CA SER A 129 -5.52 16.17 -34.90
C SER A 129 -4.64 15.70 -36.05
N ALA A 130 -5.21 15.68 -37.25
CA ALA A 130 -4.47 15.40 -38.48
C ALA A 130 -3.44 16.50 -38.78
N ASN A 131 -3.67 17.71 -38.28
CA ASN A 131 -2.85 18.90 -38.50
C ASN A 131 -1.93 19.23 -37.31
N PHE A 132 -1.56 18.24 -36.48
CA PHE A 132 -0.64 18.44 -35.36
C PHE A 132 0.59 19.28 -35.77
N PRO A 133 0.92 20.39 -35.07
CA PRO A 133 0.51 20.73 -33.70
C PRO A 133 -0.80 21.55 -33.56
N LEU A 134 -1.51 21.84 -34.65
CA LEU A 134 -2.77 22.58 -34.64
C LEU A 134 -3.98 21.65 -34.60
N ALA A 135 -5.14 22.16 -34.18
CA ALA A 135 -6.40 21.44 -34.27
C ALA A 135 -6.88 21.30 -35.74
N ASP A 136 -7.79 20.36 -36.01
CA ASP A 136 -8.29 20.11 -37.37
C ASP A 136 -9.02 21.34 -37.96
N LEU A 137 -9.78 22.06 -37.13
CA LEU A 137 -10.52 23.28 -37.49
C LEU A 137 -9.73 24.57 -37.15
N ALA A 138 -8.40 24.56 -37.31
CA ALA A 138 -7.55 25.71 -37.00
C ALA A 138 -7.51 26.80 -38.08
N ASP A 139 -8.20 26.61 -39.22
CA ASP A 139 -8.27 27.60 -40.29
C ASP A 139 -9.10 28.83 -39.85
N PRO A 140 -8.53 30.06 -39.81
CA PRO A 140 -9.26 31.26 -39.41
C PRO A 140 -10.48 31.59 -40.28
N ASP A 141 -10.49 31.13 -41.53
CA ASP A 141 -11.59 31.38 -42.47
C ASP A 141 -12.73 30.35 -42.34
N ASP A 142 -12.50 29.22 -41.66
CA ASP A 142 -13.51 28.20 -41.42
C ASP A 142 -14.41 28.55 -40.22
N ARG A 143 -15.56 29.13 -40.52
CA ARG A 143 -16.60 29.48 -39.53
C ARG A 143 -17.76 28.48 -39.49
N SER A 144 -17.62 27.34 -40.14
CA SER A 144 -18.70 26.34 -40.27
C SER A 144 -19.30 25.91 -38.92
N LEU A 145 -18.44 25.66 -37.92
CA LEU A 145 -18.89 25.28 -36.58
C LEU A 145 -19.57 26.45 -35.84
N GLN A 146 -19.02 27.66 -35.96
CA GLN A 146 -19.59 28.88 -35.35
C GLN A 146 -20.97 29.20 -35.92
N ASP A 147 -21.17 28.98 -37.23
CA ASP A 147 -22.44 29.27 -37.89
C ASP A 147 -23.48 28.16 -37.67
N SER A 148 -23.03 26.92 -37.38
CA SER A 148 -23.91 25.78 -37.14
C SER A 148 -24.66 25.84 -35.80
N ILE A 149 -24.10 26.50 -34.78
CA ILE A 149 -24.69 26.62 -33.46
C ILE A 149 -24.89 28.11 -33.17
N SER A 150 -26.14 28.51 -32.96
CA SER A 150 -26.41 29.90 -32.59
C SER A 150 -25.71 30.27 -31.29
N LYS A 151 -25.22 31.51 -31.21
CA LYS A 151 -24.53 32.03 -30.02
C LYS A 151 -25.42 31.95 -28.77
N GLU A 152 -26.71 32.20 -28.92
CA GLU A 152 -27.70 32.11 -27.84
C GLU A 152 -27.88 30.67 -27.35
N ASP A 153 -27.95 29.70 -28.28
CA ASP A 153 -28.05 28.28 -27.92
C ASP A 153 -26.79 27.80 -27.19
N PHE A 154 -25.61 28.19 -27.66
CA PHE A 154 -24.34 27.82 -27.03
C PHE A 154 -24.25 28.39 -25.61
N GLN A 155 -24.55 29.67 -25.43
CA GLN A 155 -24.56 30.31 -24.11
C GLN A 155 -25.57 29.67 -23.16
N THR A 156 -26.75 29.30 -23.66
CA THR A 156 -27.77 28.60 -22.87
C THR A 156 -27.30 27.22 -22.42
N ARG A 157 -26.65 26.45 -23.32
CA ARG A 157 -26.05 25.15 -22.98
C ARG A 157 -24.92 25.28 -21.97
N LYS A 158 -24.02 26.24 -22.15
CA LYS A 158 -22.91 26.55 -21.22
C LYS A 158 -23.44 26.92 -19.83
N LYS A 159 -24.46 27.78 -19.77
CA LYS A 159 -25.11 28.18 -18.51
C LYS A 159 -25.74 26.98 -17.79
N ARG A 160 -26.48 26.14 -18.51
CA ARG A 160 -27.07 24.92 -17.96
C ARG A 160 -26.01 23.97 -17.39
N ARG A 161 -24.91 23.73 -18.12
CA ARG A 161 -23.78 22.90 -17.66
C ARG A 161 -23.19 23.40 -16.34
N ILE A 162 -22.95 24.72 -16.25
CA ILE A 162 -22.39 25.35 -15.05
C ILE A 162 -23.36 25.21 -13.87
N GLU A 163 -24.66 25.41 -14.08
CA GLU A 163 -25.69 25.30 -13.06
C GLU A 163 -25.83 23.85 -12.55
N GLU A 164 -25.93 22.87 -13.45
CA GLU A 164 -25.95 21.43 -13.12
C GLU A 164 -24.73 21.01 -12.28
N ARG A 165 -23.53 21.48 -12.64
CA ARG A 165 -22.32 21.19 -11.85
C ARG A 165 -22.29 21.92 -10.52
N LYS A 166 -22.78 23.16 -10.43
CA LYS A 166 -22.91 23.88 -9.15
C LYS A 166 -23.84 23.14 -8.21
N ASP A 167 -24.95 22.62 -8.72
CA ASP A 167 -25.91 21.87 -7.93
C ASP A 167 -25.37 20.50 -7.53
N ALA A 168 -24.67 19.80 -8.42
CA ALA A 168 -23.95 18.57 -8.09
C ALA A 168 -22.88 18.79 -7.01
N ALA A 169 -22.14 19.91 -7.07
CA ALA A 169 -21.14 20.26 -6.07
C ALA A 169 -21.76 20.61 -4.71
N LYS A 170 -22.95 21.25 -4.68
CA LYS A 170 -23.70 21.50 -3.44
C LYS A 170 -24.32 20.24 -2.86
N ALA A 171 -24.74 19.29 -3.70
CA ALA A 171 -25.33 18.03 -3.28
C ALA A 171 -24.29 16.98 -2.84
N ALA A 172 -23.02 17.15 -3.21
CA ALA A 172 -21.96 16.26 -2.81
C ALA A 172 -21.73 16.32 -1.27
N PRO A 173 -21.54 15.16 -0.61
CA PRO A 173 -21.23 15.14 0.82
C PRO A 173 -19.93 15.93 1.09
N PRO A 174 -19.82 16.64 2.22
CA PRO A 174 -18.63 17.43 2.53
C PRO A 174 -17.41 16.52 2.48
N THR A 175 -16.54 16.78 1.50
CA THR A 175 -15.27 16.08 1.37
C THR A 175 -14.53 16.21 2.69
N THR A 176 -14.05 15.09 3.23
CA THR A 176 -13.10 15.10 4.34
C THR A 176 -12.00 16.10 4.00
N PRO A 177 -11.63 17.02 4.91
CA PRO A 177 -10.67 18.06 4.60
C PRO A 177 -9.41 17.37 4.09
N LYS A 178 -9.11 17.55 2.80
CA LYS A 178 -7.85 17.07 2.21
C LYS A 178 -6.77 17.62 3.12
N GLN A 179 -6.13 16.73 3.89
CA GLN A 179 -4.90 17.11 4.58
C GLN A 179 -4.06 17.79 3.50
N LYS A 180 -3.64 19.04 3.77
CA LYS A 180 -2.85 19.83 2.81
C LYS A 180 -1.82 18.86 2.22
N PRO A 181 -1.69 18.76 0.88
CA PRO A 181 -0.65 17.94 0.29
C PRO A 181 0.61 18.30 1.05
N THR A 182 1.15 17.36 1.80
CA THR A 182 2.37 17.57 2.55
C THR A 182 3.36 17.94 1.47
N ALA A 183 3.66 19.23 1.39
CA ALA A 183 4.72 19.73 0.53
C ALA A 183 5.91 18.82 0.82
N SER A 184 6.66 18.43 -0.22
CA SER A 184 7.84 17.56 -0.13
C SER A 184 9.00 18.27 0.58
N VAL A 185 8.73 18.84 1.74
CA VAL A 185 9.66 19.44 2.65
C VAL A 185 10.09 18.31 3.60
N PRO A 186 11.40 18.06 3.78
CA PRO A 186 11.94 16.98 4.63
C PRO A 186 11.42 16.93 6.08
N ALA A 187 10.70 17.96 6.54
CA ALA A 187 10.16 18.11 7.89
C ALA A 187 8.69 17.67 8.05
N CYS A 188 8.02 17.18 6.99
CA CYS A 188 6.58 16.89 7.03
C CYS A 188 6.25 15.40 7.29
N HIS A 189 7.20 14.60 7.75
CA HIS A 189 6.99 13.20 8.10
C HIS A 189 7.48 12.90 9.53
N GLU A 190 6.94 11.85 10.16
CA GLU A 190 7.36 11.44 11.51
C GLU A 190 8.83 11.02 11.60
N VAL A 191 9.40 10.63 10.45
CA VAL A 191 10.81 10.27 10.28
C VAL A 191 11.52 11.44 9.63
N GLN A 192 12.47 12.03 10.35
CA GLN A 192 13.27 13.16 9.89
C GLN A 192 14.04 12.81 8.61
N GLY A 193 14.00 13.69 7.61
CA GLY A 193 14.72 13.50 6.35
C GLY A 193 14.05 12.52 5.38
N TYR A 194 12.92 11.90 5.73
CA TYR A 194 12.16 11.08 4.80
C TYR A 194 11.17 11.94 4.00
N MET A 195 11.10 11.71 2.69
CA MET A 195 10.27 12.48 1.77
C MET A 195 9.16 11.59 1.17
N PRO A 196 7.92 11.63 1.72
CA PRO A 196 6.88 10.64 1.41
C PRO A 196 6.47 10.59 -0.06
N GLY A 197 6.43 11.75 -0.74
CA GLY A 197 6.03 11.81 -2.15
C GLY A 197 7.06 11.22 -3.12
N ARG A 198 8.31 11.02 -2.68
CA ARG A 198 9.41 10.49 -3.51
C ARG A 198 9.91 9.11 -3.03
N LEU A 199 9.41 8.63 -1.89
CA LEU A 199 9.84 7.36 -1.26
C LEU A 199 11.37 7.29 -1.06
N GLU A 200 11.97 8.43 -0.71
CA GLU A 200 13.42 8.58 -0.58
C GLU A 200 13.80 9.30 0.71
N PHE A 201 15.07 9.16 1.08
CA PHE A 201 15.67 9.84 2.21
C PHE A 201 16.57 10.96 1.72
N GLU A 202 16.65 12.04 2.48
CA GLU A 202 17.62 13.12 2.26
C GLU A 202 19.06 12.62 2.37
N THR A 203 19.30 11.61 3.21
CA THR A 203 20.58 10.91 3.33
C THR A 203 20.33 9.42 3.15
N GLU A 204 20.79 8.90 2.02
CA GLU A 204 20.57 7.50 1.64
C GLU A 204 21.57 6.55 2.30
N PHE A 205 21.25 5.26 2.29
CA PHE A 205 22.23 4.24 2.68
C PHE A 205 23.41 4.26 1.69
N LEU A 206 24.62 4.46 2.21
CA LEU A 206 25.85 4.69 1.42
C LEU A 206 25.67 5.88 0.45
N ASN A 207 25.43 7.07 1.01
CA ASN A 207 25.16 8.31 0.27
C ASN A 207 26.36 8.80 -0.56
N ASP A 208 27.56 8.29 -0.29
CA ASP A 208 28.81 8.55 -0.99
C ASP A 208 28.99 7.67 -2.24
N ALA A 209 28.08 6.72 -2.51
CA ALA A 209 28.23 5.79 -3.63
C ALA A 209 28.38 6.49 -4.98
N GLU A 210 27.66 7.60 -5.15
CA GLU A 210 27.67 8.43 -6.35
C GLU A 210 29.00 9.18 -6.56
N GLU A 211 29.75 9.45 -5.49
CA GLU A 211 31.05 10.14 -5.54
C GLU A 211 32.09 9.34 -6.34
N ALA A 212 32.01 8.00 -6.27
CA ALA A 212 32.91 7.11 -6.99
C ALA A 212 32.70 7.17 -8.52
N VAL A 213 31.47 7.43 -8.98
CA VAL A 213 31.10 7.35 -10.41
C VAL A 213 30.89 8.73 -11.07
N GLN A 214 30.74 9.81 -10.29
CA GLN A 214 30.38 11.15 -10.80
C GLN A 214 31.33 11.72 -11.87
N HIS A 215 32.60 11.33 -11.85
CA HIS A 215 33.63 11.81 -12.77
C HIS A 215 34.06 10.74 -13.79
N MET A 216 33.36 9.61 -13.86
CA MET A 216 33.66 8.57 -14.83
C MET A 216 33.16 8.95 -16.22
N THR A 217 34.06 8.85 -17.19
CA THR A 217 33.76 9.06 -18.60
C THR A 217 34.19 7.84 -19.42
N PHE A 218 33.34 7.49 -20.38
CA PHE A 218 33.60 6.47 -21.39
C PHE A 218 33.66 7.17 -22.74
N GLU A 219 34.83 7.23 -23.35
CA GLU A 219 34.98 7.84 -24.67
C GLU A 219 34.58 6.83 -25.76
N PRO A 220 33.74 7.20 -26.74
CA PRO A 220 33.35 6.31 -27.82
C PRO A 220 34.56 5.83 -28.62
N GLY A 221 34.84 4.52 -28.58
CA GLY A 221 35.97 3.90 -29.28
C GLY A 221 37.27 3.79 -28.48
N ALA A 222 37.34 4.39 -27.29
CA ALA A 222 38.38 4.10 -26.30
C ALA A 222 37.89 2.98 -25.38
N GLY A 223 38.80 2.12 -24.92
CA GLY A 223 38.47 1.03 -24.01
C GLY A 223 38.63 -0.37 -24.58
N LEU A 224 39.16 -0.52 -25.80
CA LEU A 224 39.56 -1.81 -26.37
C LEU A 224 41.07 -1.79 -26.63
N ASN A 225 41.78 -2.79 -26.13
CA ASN A 225 43.18 -3.06 -26.45
C ASN A 225 43.33 -3.43 -27.94
N GLU A 226 44.58 -3.51 -28.41
CA GLU A 226 44.93 -3.96 -29.77
C GLU A 226 44.31 -5.33 -30.16
N ASN A 227 43.92 -6.13 -29.16
CA ASN A 227 43.29 -7.45 -29.32
C ASN A 227 41.75 -7.42 -29.31
N GLY A 228 41.10 -6.25 -29.17
CA GLY A 228 39.65 -6.13 -29.07
C GLY A 228 39.05 -6.56 -27.72
N GLU A 229 39.87 -6.66 -26.67
CA GLU A 229 39.47 -6.89 -25.28
C GLU A 229 39.42 -5.57 -24.50
N PRO A 230 38.61 -5.44 -23.43
CA PRO A 230 38.59 -4.23 -22.63
C PRO A 230 39.99 -3.88 -22.10
N ASP A 231 40.39 -2.62 -22.22
CA ASP A 231 41.64 -2.17 -21.63
C ASP A 231 41.59 -2.17 -20.09
N ALA A 232 42.75 -2.17 -19.44
CA ALA A 232 42.83 -2.25 -17.98
C ALA A 232 42.13 -1.06 -17.29
N GLU A 233 42.07 0.10 -17.95
CA GLU A 233 41.36 1.27 -17.45
C GLU A 233 39.84 1.05 -17.48
N THR A 234 39.32 0.51 -18.58
CA THR A 234 37.91 0.18 -18.75
C THR A 234 37.50 -0.94 -17.80
N GLU A 235 38.32 -1.97 -17.63
CA GLU A 235 38.08 -3.04 -16.66
C GLU A 235 37.99 -2.49 -15.22
N LEU A 236 38.88 -1.56 -14.85
CA LEU A 236 38.81 -0.88 -13.56
C LEU A 236 37.53 -0.04 -13.42
N LYS A 237 37.17 0.76 -14.45
CA LYS A 237 35.94 1.55 -14.45
C LYS A 237 34.70 0.66 -14.30
N MET A 238 34.64 -0.45 -15.04
CA MET A 238 33.56 -1.44 -14.94
C MET A 238 33.48 -2.06 -13.54
N THR A 239 34.63 -2.38 -12.94
CA THR A 239 34.67 -2.89 -11.55
C THR A 239 34.10 -1.87 -10.56
N VAL A 240 34.40 -0.58 -10.73
CA VAL A 240 33.83 0.46 -9.85
C VAL A 240 32.32 0.62 -10.09
N VAL A 241 31.85 0.51 -11.34
CA VAL A 241 30.42 0.49 -11.65
C VAL A 241 29.72 -0.71 -10.99
N ASP A 242 30.35 -1.88 -10.97
CA ASP A 242 29.80 -3.06 -10.29
C ASP A 242 29.71 -2.84 -8.77
N ILE A 243 30.72 -2.22 -8.17
CA ILE A 243 30.68 -1.82 -6.75
C ILE A 243 29.53 -0.82 -6.51
N TYR A 244 29.37 0.18 -7.37
CA TYR A 244 28.26 1.15 -7.29
C TYR A 244 26.89 0.47 -7.38
N ASN A 245 26.70 -0.44 -8.34
CA ASN A 245 25.46 -1.21 -8.51
C ASN A 245 25.17 -2.10 -7.29
N SER A 246 26.19 -2.71 -6.69
CA SER A 246 26.05 -3.46 -5.44
C SER A 246 25.57 -2.57 -4.28
N ARG A 247 26.13 -1.36 -4.16
CA ARG A 247 25.67 -0.36 -3.16
C ARG A 247 24.22 0.06 -3.40
N LEU A 248 23.82 0.33 -4.64
CA LEU A 248 22.44 0.65 -5.02
C LEU A 248 21.46 -0.50 -4.72
N THR A 249 21.88 -1.73 -4.98
CA THR A 249 21.08 -2.93 -4.67
C THR A 249 20.84 -3.02 -3.17
N ALA A 250 21.89 -2.91 -2.35
CA ALA A 250 21.78 -2.92 -0.89
C ALA A 250 20.91 -1.76 -0.36
N ARG A 251 20.98 -0.58 -0.97
CA ARG A 251 20.11 0.57 -0.66
C ARG A 251 18.64 0.23 -0.94
N THR A 252 18.36 -0.36 -2.09
CA THR A 252 17.01 -0.76 -2.51
C THR A 252 16.42 -1.85 -1.60
N GLU A 253 17.21 -2.88 -1.26
CA GLU A 253 16.80 -3.94 -0.34
C GLU A 253 16.45 -3.40 1.06
N ARG A 254 17.26 -2.49 1.58
CA ARG A 254 16.99 -1.86 2.89
C ARG A 254 15.71 -1.03 2.87
N LYS A 255 15.49 -0.26 1.80
CA LYS A 255 14.23 0.49 1.62
C LYS A 255 13.04 -0.46 1.57
N LYS A 256 13.14 -1.54 0.79
CA LYS A 256 12.09 -2.57 0.69
C LYS A 256 11.71 -3.08 2.08
N ILE A 257 12.68 -3.48 2.90
CA ILE A 257 12.43 -3.94 4.28
C ILE A 257 11.75 -2.85 5.12
N LEU A 258 12.20 -1.60 5.00
CA LEU A 258 11.64 -0.49 5.78
C LEU A 258 10.16 -0.22 5.46
N PHE A 259 9.79 -0.30 4.18
CA PHE A 259 8.42 -0.13 3.71
C PHE A 259 7.56 -1.35 4.01
N GLU A 260 8.05 -2.54 3.70
CA GLU A 260 7.33 -3.80 3.88
C GLU A 260 6.92 -4.03 5.33
N HIS A 261 7.82 -3.73 6.27
CA HIS A 261 7.57 -3.92 7.71
C HIS A 261 7.02 -2.66 8.41
N ASN A 262 6.52 -1.68 7.67
CA ASN A 262 5.95 -0.43 8.20
C ASN A 262 6.85 0.27 9.24
N LEU A 263 8.17 0.21 9.06
CA LEU A 263 9.14 0.74 10.01
C LEU A 263 9.18 2.28 10.04
N LEU A 264 8.56 2.91 9.04
CA LEU A 264 8.35 4.36 8.97
C LEU A 264 7.29 4.88 9.95
N GLU A 265 6.44 4.02 10.51
CA GLU A 265 5.46 4.39 11.53
C GLU A 265 6.11 4.56 12.92
N TYR A 266 7.10 5.45 13.01
CA TYR A 266 7.99 5.57 14.17
C TYR A 266 7.24 5.77 15.49
N ARG A 267 6.22 6.63 15.53
CA ARG A 267 5.46 6.89 16.76
C ARG A 267 4.66 5.67 17.20
N LYS A 268 4.01 4.98 16.27
CA LYS A 268 3.24 3.75 16.55
C LYS A 268 4.17 2.63 17.02
N ASN A 269 5.28 2.41 16.33
CA ASN A 269 6.27 1.40 16.69
C ASN A 269 6.88 1.67 18.07
N THR A 270 7.22 2.94 18.37
CA THR A 270 7.71 3.35 19.70
C THR A 270 6.66 3.12 20.79
N ALA A 271 5.38 3.40 20.51
CA ALA A 271 4.30 3.19 21.46
C ALA A 271 4.08 1.70 21.76
N LEU A 272 4.17 0.82 20.74
CA LEU A 272 4.11 -0.62 20.90
C LEU A 272 5.28 -1.13 21.75
N ASP A 273 6.51 -0.69 21.45
CA ASP A 273 7.69 -1.10 22.21
C ASP A 273 7.65 -0.63 23.67
N LYS A 274 7.02 0.50 23.97
CA LYS A 274 6.82 1.00 25.35
C LYS A 274 5.80 0.18 26.14
N LYS A 275 4.82 -0.46 25.50
CA LYS A 275 3.83 -1.32 26.17
C LYS A 275 4.40 -2.68 26.59
N ARG A 276 5.49 -3.10 25.96
CA ARG A 276 6.16 -4.38 26.22
C ARG A 276 7.04 -4.33 27.46
N SER A 277 7.16 -5.47 28.13
CA SER A 277 8.13 -5.66 29.21
C SER A 277 9.56 -5.53 28.67
N LYS A 278 10.53 -5.34 29.58
CA LYS A 278 11.95 -5.28 29.18
C LYS A 278 12.40 -6.59 28.49
N GLU A 279 11.98 -7.73 29.03
CA GLU A 279 12.35 -9.05 28.52
C GLU A 279 11.72 -9.34 27.15
N GLU A 280 10.45 -8.98 26.97
CA GLU A 280 9.76 -9.06 25.67
C GLU A 280 10.44 -8.17 24.63
N ARG A 281 10.79 -6.93 24.99
CA ARG A 281 11.49 -6.01 24.09
C ARG A 281 12.86 -6.56 23.68
N ASP A 282 13.62 -7.12 24.63
CA ASP A 282 14.93 -7.72 24.36
C ASP A 282 14.82 -8.97 23.47
N LEU A 283 13.77 -9.77 23.64
CA LEU A 283 13.48 -10.93 22.79
C LEU A 283 13.18 -10.52 21.34
N LEU A 284 12.28 -9.56 21.14
CA LEU A 284 11.91 -9.09 19.80
C LEU A 284 13.03 -8.31 19.11
N ASN A 285 13.85 -7.60 19.88
CA ASN A 285 15.07 -6.99 19.34
C ASN A 285 16.03 -8.03 18.74
N LYS A 286 16.11 -9.24 19.32
CA LYS A 286 16.88 -10.35 18.74
C LYS A 286 16.24 -10.94 17.49
N ALA A 287 14.91 -10.81 17.34
CA ALA A 287 14.19 -11.28 16.16
C ALA A 287 14.30 -10.32 14.97
N LYS A 288 14.58 -9.03 15.17
CA LYS A 288 14.68 -8.00 14.11
C LYS A 288 15.49 -8.41 12.86
N PRO A 289 16.64 -9.10 12.95
CA PRO A 289 17.37 -9.56 11.75
C PRO A 289 16.56 -10.49 10.84
N LEU A 290 15.59 -11.24 11.38
CA LEU A 290 14.71 -12.12 10.61
C LEU A 290 13.79 -11.35 9.65
N ALA A 291 13.47 -10.09 9.96
CA ALA A 291 12.70 -9.22 9.07
C ALA A 291 13.36 -9.00 7.69
N ARG A 292 14.68 -9.24 7.58
CA ARG A 292 15.39 -9.15 6.29
C ARG A 292 15.09 -10.33 5.36
N MET A 293 14.63 -11.46 5.91
CA MET A 293 14.42 -12.70 5.18
C MET A 293 12.94 -13.10 5.11
N MET A 294 12.11 -12.54 6.00
CA MET A 294 10.69 -12.85 6.11
C MET A 294 9.85 -11.68 5.58
N ASN A 295 8.70 -12.01 5.00
CA ASN A 295 7.70 -11.00 4.68
C ASN A 295 7.07 -10.42 5.96
N CYS A 296 6.35 -9.31 5.83
CA CYS A 296 5.74 -8.62 6.97
C CYS A 296 4.85 -9.53 7.82
N LYS A 297 3.96 -10.31 7.19
CA LYS A 297 3.00 -11.17 7.88
C LYS A 297 3.69 -12.27 8.68
N ASP A 298 4.62 -12.98 8.05
CA ASP A 298 5.36 -14.07 8.68
C ASP A 298 6.22 -13.54 9.83
N PHE A 299 6.84 -12.37 9.65
CA PHE A 299 7.63 -11.74 10.71
C PHE A 299 6.77 -11.33 11.91
N GLU A 300 5.58 -10.78 11.67
CA GLU A 300 4.62 -10.49 12.74
C GLU A 300 4.17 -11.76 13.47
N ASP A 301 3.88 -12.83 12.74
CA ASP A 301 3.41 -14.09 13.32
C ASP A 301 4.52 -14.77 14.15
N VAL A 302 5.78 -14.72 13.69
CA VAL A 302 6.93 -15.15 14.49
C VAL A 302 7.06 -14.32 15.76
N ASN A 303 6.94 -12.99 15.68
CA ASN A 303 7.03 -12.13 16.86
C ASN A 303 5.91 -12.40 17.86
N LYS A 304 4.66 -12.57 17.41
CA LYS A 304 3.52 -12.96 18.26
C LYS A 304 3.75 -14.33 18.89
N GLY A 305 4.29 -15.28 18.13
CA GLY A 305 4.66 -16.61 18.62
C GLY A 305 5.73 -16.56 19.71
N LEU A 306 6.79 -15.77 19.52
CA LEU A 306 7.86 -15.56 20.49
C LEU A 306 7.34 -14.88 21.77
N GLU A 307 6.50 -13.85 21.64
CA GLU A 307 5.83 -13.20 22.79
C GLU A 307 4.97 -14.22 23.55
N TYR A 308 4.17 -15.02 22.84
CA TYR A 308 3.29 -16.02 23.46
C TYR A 308 4.08 -17.13 24.17
N GLU A 309 5.14 -17.63 23.54
CA GLU A 309 6.03 -18.66 24.08
C GLU A 309 6.73 -18.17 25.36
N HIS A 310 7.23 -16.93 25.36
CA HIS A 310 7.80 -16.31 26.54
C HIS A 310 6.78 -16.19 27.68
N ASN A 311 5.57 -15.73 27.37
CA ASN A 311 4.48 -15.62 28.35
C ASN A 311 4.07 -16.99 28.93
N LEU A 312 4.07 -18.05 28.12
CA LEU A 312 3.83 -19.42 28.58
C LEU A 312 4.94 -19.90 29.53
N ARG A 313 6.22 -19.63 29.23
CA ARG A 313 7.34 -20.00 30.12
C ARG A 313 7.21 -19.32 31.49
N LEU A 314 6.84 -18.04 31.51
CA LEU A 314 6.60 -17.31 32.76
C LEU A 314 5.43 -17.90 33.55
N ALA A 315 4.30 -18.17 32.89
CA ALA A 315 3.14 -18.80 33.52
C ALA A 315 3.47 -20.19 34.09
N ILE A 316 4.20 -21.03 33.33
CA ILE A 316 4.64 -22.34 33.80
C ILE A 316 5.55 -22.22 35.02
N SER A 317 6.54 -21.33 34.99
CA SER A 317 7.43 -21.08 36.12
C SER A 317 6.66 -20.64 37.37
N GLN A 318 5.68 -19.75 37.20
CA GLN A 318 4.82 -19.29 38.29
C GLN A 318 3.97 -20.43 38.89
N LEU A 319 3.34 -21.24 38.04
CA LEU A 319 2.56 -22.40 38.49
C LEU A 319 3.42 -23.45 39.21
N GLN A 320 4.68 -23.62 38.78
CA GLN A 320 5.64 -24.48 39.46
C GLN A 320 6.01 -23.93 40.85
N GLU A 321 6.23 -22.61 40.97
CA GLU A 321 6.47 -21.95 42.27
C GLU A 321 5.28 -22.14 43.22
N TRP A 322 4.05 -21.93 42.74
CA TRP A 322 2.84 -22.13 43.54
C TRP A 322 2.73 -23.57 44.07
N ARG A 323 3.00 -24.58 43.23
CA ARG A 323 3.00 -25.99 43.66
C ARG A 323 4.08 -26.27 44.72
N GLN A 324 5.28 -25.71 44.58
CA GLN A 324 6.35 -25.86 45.57
C GLN A 324 5.97 -25.22 46.91
N MET A 325 5.21 -24.14 46.89
CA MET A 325 4.67 -23.46 48.07
C MET A 325 3.40 -24.13 48.65
N GLY A 326 2.98 -25.27 48.08
CA GLY A 326 1.82 -26.04 48.54
C GLY A 326 0.46 -25.50 48.06
N ILE A 327 0.44 -24.61 47.07
CA ILE A 327 -0.77 -24.04 46.48
C ILE A 327 -1.20 -24.90 45.29
N GLY A 328 -2.32 -25.63 45.46
CA GLY A 328 -2.87 -26.52 44.42
C GLY A 328 -3.91 -25.88 43.50
N ASP A 329 -4.53 -24.78 43.91
CA ASP A 329 -5.67 -24.17 43.21
C ASP A 329 -5.33 -22.80 42.60
N LEU A 330 -5.85 -22.51 41.40
CA LEU A 330 -5.63 -21.24 40.70
C LEU A 330 -6.16 -20.03 41.49
N LYS A 331 -7.34 -20.15 42.13
CA LYS A 331 -7.91 -19.09 42.98
C LYS A 331 -7.03 -18.80 44.20
N ALA A 332 -6.40 -19.83 44.76
CA ALA A 332 -5.48 -19.68 45.88
C ALA A 332 -4.14 -19.06 45.43
N GLY A 333 -3.68 -19.39 44.21
CA GLY A 333 -2.51 -18.78 43.57
C GLY A 333 -2.69 -17.29 43.28
N GLU A 334 -3.85 -16.90 42.75
CA GLU A 334 -4.19 -15.49 42.52
C GLU A 334 -4.17 -14.69 43.83
N LYS A 335 -4.79 -15.21 44.89
CA LYS A 335 -4.75 -14.59 46.22
C LYS A 335 -3.33 -14.50 46.77
N PHE A 336 -2.52 -15.53 46.58
CA PHE A 336 -1.11 -15.54 47.00
C PHE A 336 -0.29 -14.45 46.30
N GLU A 337 -0.48 -14.25 44.99
CA GLU A 337 0.20 -13.17 44.27
C GLU A 337 -0.28 -11.78 44.70
N GLN A 338 -1.59 -11.60 44.90
CA GLN A 338 -2.13 -10.34 45.43
C GLN A 338 -1.55 -10.02 46.81
N ASP A 339 -1.49 -11.01 47.70
CA ASP A 339 -0.89 -10.85 49.03
C ASP A 339 0.63 -10.60 48.96
N LYS A 340 1.35 -11.28 48.06
CA LYS A 340 2.79 -11.09 47.80
C LYS A 340 3.06 -9.66 47.30
N GLN A 341 2.29 -9.18 46.33
CA GLN A 341 2.37 -7.80 45.82
C GLN A 341 2.04 -6.78 46.91
N GLN A 342 1.00 -7.00 47.71
CA GLN A 342 0.66 -6.10 48.83
C GLN A 342 1.75 -6.05 49.89
N ARG A 343 2.39 -7.17 50.23
CA ARG A 343 3.52 -7.20 51.17
C ARG A 343 4.71 -6.41 50.64
N VAL A 344 5.03 -6.57 49.36
CA VAL A 344 6.10 -5.83 48.70
C VAL A 344 5.79 -4.33 48.65
N GLN A 345 4.54 -3.94 48.33
CA GLN A 345 4.11 -2.54 48.35
C GLN A 345 4.15 -1.92 49.74
N ARG A 346 3.78 -2.67 50.79
CA ARG A 346 3.89 -2.21 52.19
C ARG A 346 5.34 -2.09 52.67
N MET A 347 6.27 -2.82 52.06
CA MET A 347 7.71 -2.71 52.35
C MET A 347 8.40 -1.54 51.63
N LEU A 348 7.73 -0.86 50.69
CA LEU A 348 8.22 0.42 50.15
C LEU A 348 7.88 1.55 51.13
N PRO A 349 8.87 2.32 51.65
CA PRO A 349 8.59 3.40 52.58
C PRO A 349 7.70 4.47 51.94
N GLN A 350 6.50 4.68 52.47
CA GLN A 350 5.65 5.80 52.11
C GLN A 350 6.22 7.09 52.72
N GLY A 351 7.00 7.82 51.93
CA GLY A 351 7.34 9.22 52.17
C GLY A 351 8.73 9.48 52.75
N SER A 352 9.68 9.90 51.90
CA SER A 352 10.64 10.95 52.29
C SER A 352 10.82 11.92 51.13
N PHE A 353 10.56 13.18 51.42
CA PHE A 353 10.68 14.31 50.51
C PHE A 353 12.12 14.84 50.56
N ASP A 354 13.11 14.03 50.20
CA ASP A 354 14.51 14.47 50.23
C ASP A 354 14.93 15.05 48.87
N ARG A 355 14.82 16.39 48.81
CA ARG A 355 15.58 17.20 47.84
C ARG A 355 17.07 17.01 48.14
N PHE A 356 17.83 16.65 47.11
CA PHE A 356 19.29 16.55 47.06
C PHE A 356 19.94 15.30 47.68
N ALA A 357 19.93 14.18 46.95
CA ALA A 357 21.04 13.21 46.99
C ALA A 357 21.16 12.44 45.66
N SER A 358 22.13 12.84 44.84
CA SER A 358 22.62 12.04 43.71
C SER A 358 23.37 10.83 44.24
N THR A 359 22.71 9.68 44.31
CA THR A 359 23.23 8.31 44.11
C THR A 359 22.19 7.30 44.61
N ARG A 360 21.36 6.80 43.69
CA ARG A 360 20.36 5.77 43.94
C ARG A 360 21.05 4.39 43.95
N PRO A 361 20.98 3.58 45.02
CA PRO A 361 21.37 2.18 44.93
C PRO A 361 20.40 1.46 43.98
N LYS A 362 20.91 0.55 43.14
CA LYS A 362 20.11 -0.31 42.25
C LYS A 362 19.05 -1.05 43.08
N GLN A 363 17.81 -0.57 43.03
CA GLN A 363 16.65 -1.34 43.48
C GLN A 363 16.66 -2.65 42.71
N ALA A 364 16.59 -3.77 43.43
CA ALA A 364 16.30 -5.06 42.85
C ALA A 364 15.00 -4.90 42.03
N GLN A 365 15.12 -4.98 40.70
CA GLN A 365 13.97 -4.90 39.81
C GLN A 365 13.06 -6.08 40.19
N LEU A 366 11.88 -5.78 40.73
CA LEU A 366 10.78 -6.74 40.72
C LEU A 366 10.58 -7.10 39.25
N THR A 367 10.72 -8.38 38.92
CA THR A 367 10.37 -8.93 37.62
C THR A 367 8.89 -8.62 37.40
N GLU A 368 8.58 -7.58 36.63
CA GLU A 368 7.23 -7.26 36.21
C GLU A 368 6.74 -8.43 35.36
N THR A 369 5.88 -9.27 35.92
CA THR A 369 5.20 -10.30 35.15
C THR A 369 4.27 -9.60 34.15
N PRO A 370 4.45 -9.80 32.84
CA PRO A 370 3.63 -9.17 31.83
C PRO A 370 2.16 -9.56 32.00
N ALA A 371 1.25 -8.62 31.71
CA ALA A 371 -0.19 -8.82 31.89
C ALA A 371 -0.73 -10.04 31.12
N ALA A 372 -0.11 -10.39 29.98
CA ALA A 372 -0.45 -11.57 29.20
C ALA A 372 -0.08 -12.88 29.93
N ALA A 373 1.04 -12.94 30.65
CA ALA A 373 1.39 -14.10 31.48
C ALA A 373 0.43 -14.27 32.66
N ILE A 374 -0.04 -13.16 33.26
CA ILE A 374 -1.04 -13.18 34.34
C ILE A 374 -2.37 -13.74 33.83
N GLN A 375 -2.81 -13.38 32.63
CA GLN A 375 -4.04 -13.94 32.03
C GLN A 375 -3.98 -15.46 31.90
N LEU A 376 -2.80 -16.04 31.66
CA LEU A 376 -2.62 -17.49 31.53
C LEU A 376 -2.70 -18.23 32.88
N THR A 377 -2.60 -17.52 34.00
CA THR A 377 -2.68 -18.09 35.36
C THR A 377 -3.96 -17.69 36.10
N THR A 378 -4.88 -16.94 35.46
CA THR A 378 -6.19 -16.60 36.04
C THR A 378 -7.09 -17.84 36.23
N PRO A 379 -8.00 -17.83 37.23
CA PRO A 379 -8.89 -18.96 37.50
C PRO A 379 -9.89 -19.25 36.38
N GLU A 380 -10.16 -18.29 35.50
CA GLU A 380 -10.89 -18.46 34.24
C GLU A 380 -9.87 -18.64 33.09
N LEU A 381 -9.46 -19.88 32.83
CA LEU A 381 -8.61 -20.19 31.68
C LEU A 381 -9.32 -19.75 30.38
N PRO A 382 -8.62 -19.09 29.44
CA PRO A 382 -9.17 -18.78 28.12
C PRO A 382 -9.82 -20.03 27.48
N LEU A 383 -11.02 -19.89 26.91
CA LEU A 383 -11.83 -20.98 26.34
C LEU A 383 -11.05 -22.00 25.48
N ARG A 384 -10.02 -21.54 24.76
CA ARG A 384 -9.11 -22.38 23.95
C ARG A 384 -8.36 -23.43 24.79
N LEU A 385 -7.93 -23.09 26.00
CA LEU A 385 -7.22 -23.99 26.92
C LEU A 385 -8.20 -24.89 27.69
N GLN A 386 -9.42 -24.41 27.96
CA GLN A 386 -10.49 -25.24 28.53
C GLN A 386 -10.91 -26.38 27.57
N LYS A 387 -10.94 -26.11 26.26
CA LYS A 387 -11.24 -27.10 25.20
C LYS A 387 -10.18 -28.21 25.10
N ALA A 388 -8.92 -27.91 25.46
CA ALA A 388 -7.84 -28.90 25.54
C ALA A 388 -7.84 -29.71 26.85
N ALA A 389 -8.40 -29.15 27.93
CA ALA A 389 -8.45 -29.79 29.25
C ALA A 389 -9.62 -30.80 29.41
N ASN A 390 -10.58 -30.84 28.46
CA ASN A 390 -11.76 -31.70 28.54
C ASN A 390 -11.87 -32.64 27.31
N PRO A 391 -11.41 -33.90 27.38
CA PRO A 391 -11.38 -34.83 26.24
C PRO A 391 -12.75 -35.38 25.79
N HIS A 392 -13.88 -34.95 26.39
CA HIS A 392 -15.18 -35.60 26.23
C HIS A 392 -16.35 -34.65 25.89
N ALA A 393 -16.10 -33.41 25.50
CA ALA A 393 -17.17 -32.56 24.95
C ALA A 393 -17.39 -32.88 23.45
N PRO A 394 -18.63 -33.12 22.99
CA PRO A 394 -18.90 -33.32 21.57
C PRO A 394 -18.60 -32.03 20.81
N ALA A 395 -17.86 -32.15 19.71
CA ALA A 395 -17.51 -31.00 18.87
C ALA A 395 -18.74 -30.50 18.09
N ASP A 396 -19.01 -29.20 18.17
CA ASP A 396 -19.93 -28.52 17.24
C ASP A 396 -19.38 -28.60 15.81
N PRO A 397 -20.20 -28.96 14.79
CA PRO A 397 -19.72 -29.22 13.43
C PRO A 397 -19.40 -27.96 12.60
N ALA A 398 -19.38 -26.76 13.20
CA ALA A 398 -19.33 -25.50 12.46
C ALA A 398 -17.98 -24.76 12.47
N GLU A 399 -16.95 -25.27 13.14
CA GLU A 399 -15.62 -24.61 13.18
C GLU A 399 -14.47 -25.60 13.05
N GLU A 400 -14.27 -26.15 11.85
CA GLU A 400 -12.94 -26.62 11.47
C GLU A 400 -12.18 -25.46 10.82
N PRO A 401 -10.94 -25.15 11.25
CA PRO A 401 -10.13 -24.14 10.59
C PRO A 401 -9.77 -24.65 9.18
N LEU A 402 -10.29 -23.98 8.14
CA LEU A 402 -9.94 -24.24 6.75
C LEU A 402 -8.42 -24.02 6.53
N ASN A 403 -7.81 -24.90 5.74
CA ASN A 403 -6.43 -24.75 5.31
C ASN A 403 -6.30 -23.64 4.25
N ASP A 404 -5.11 -23.05 4.13
CA ASP A 404 -4.83 -21.95 3.18
C ASP A 404 -5.17 -22.27 1.70
N PHE A 405 -5.22 -23.55 1.34
CA PHE A 405 -5.62 -24.02 0.01
C PHE A 405 -7.11 -23.77 -0.28
N ASP A 406 -7.99 -24.03 0.69
CA ASP A 406 -9.45 -23.88 0.53
C ASP A 406 -9.87 -22.40 0.57
N ARG A 407 -9.05 -21.56 1.21
CA ARG A 407 -9.27 -20.11 1.34
C ARG A 407 -8.96 -19.34 0.05
N ALA A 408 -8.10 -19.89 -0.81
CA ALA A 408 -7.73 -19.27 -2.09
C ALA A 408 -8.83 -19.36 -3.17
N PHE A 409 -9.82 -20.26 -3.01
CA PHE A 409 -10.91 -20.46 -3.97
C PHE A 409 -12.26 -19.89 -3.52
N ALA A 410 -12.32 -19.25 -2.34
CA ALA A 410 -13.55 -18.72 -1.75
C ALA A 410 -13.83 -17.23 -2.08
N VAL A 411 -13.13 -16.64 -3.05
CA VAL A 411 -13.13 -15.18 -3.27
C VAL A 411 -14.20 -14.69 -4.26
N ASP A 412 -14.93 -15.57 -4.94
CA ASP A 412 -16.04 -15.14 -5.80
C ASP A 412 -17.39 -15.62 -5.24
N GLY A 413 -18.27 -14.65 -4.99
CA GLY A 413 -19.55 -14.80 -4.31
C GLY A 413 -20.62 -15.51 -5.15
N ASP A 414 -20.43 -16.80 -5.40
CA ASP A 414 -21.49 -17.73 -5.75
C ASP A 414 -21.38 -18.97 -4.86
N ALA A 415 -22.48 -19.34 -4.20
CA ALA A 415 -22.52 -20.49 -3.32
C ALA A 415 -22.11 -21.76 -4.09
N PRO A 416 -21.13 -22.55 -3.63
CA PRO A 416 -20.77 -23.78 -4.33
C PRO A 416 -21.93 -24.77 -4.22
N PRO A 417 -22.22 -25.55 -5.28
CA PRO A 417 -23.18 -26.66 -5.17
C PRO A 417 -22.69 -27.63 -4.08
N PRO A 418 -23.60 -28.35 -3.39
CA PRO A 418 -23.24 -29.21 -2.28
C PRO A 418 -22.20 -30.24 -2.75
N GLN A 419 -20.98 -30.11 -2.21
CA GLN A 419 -19.93 -31.09 -2.49
C GLN A 419 -20.36 -32.45 -1.96
N PRO A 420 -20.17 -33.54 -2.74
CA PRO A 420 -20.45 -34.88 -2.27
C PRO A 420 -19.58 -35.16 -1.04
N THR A 421 -20.19 -35.67 0.03
CA THR A 421 -19.50 -36.12 1.24
C THR A 421 -18.37 -37.07 0.84
N LYS A 422 -17.11 -36.63 0.98
CA LYS A 422 -15.95 -37.46 0.65
C LYS A 422 -15.99 -38.71 1.52
N THR A 423 -16.28 -39.85 0.92
CA THR A 423 -16.23 -41.15 1.59
C THR A 423 -14.78 -41.42 2.01
N LYS A 424 -14.54 -41.67 3.30
CA LYS A 424 -13.20 -41.99 3.84
C LYS A 424 -12.58 -43.15 3.07
N TYR A 425 -11.37 -42.98 2.54
CA TYR A 425 -10.65 -44.04 1.83
C TYR A 425 -10.07 -45.05 2.82
N VAL A 426 -10.50 -46.31 2.72
CA VAL A 426 -9.96 -47.39 3.55
C VAL A 426 -8.83 -48.09 2.79
N VAL A 427 -7.60 -47.90 3.24
CA VAL A 427 -6.42 -48.53 2.64
C VAL A 427 -6.39 -50.02 2.99
N PRO A 428 -6.35 -50.95 2.02
CA PRO A 428 -6.24 -52.38 2.31
C PRO A 428 -4.91 -52.69 3.05
N PRO A 429 -4.89 -53.56 4.08
CA PRO A 429 -3.67 -53.96 4.78
C PRO A 429 -2.78 -54.88 3.94
N LEU A 430 -1.46 -54.85 4.20
CA LEU A 430 -0.52 -55.76 3.53
C LEU A 430 -0.78 -57.20 4.03
N SER A 431 -0.80 -58.17 3.12
CA SER A 431 -1.11 -59.56 3.46
C SER A 431 -0.09 -60.11 4.45
N GLY A 432 -0.56 -60.61 5.60
CA GLY A 432 0.29 -61.23 6.63
C GLY A 432 1.13 -60.27 7.48
N ILE A 433 0.90 -58.94 7.41
CA ILE A 433 1.68 -57.95 8.18
C ILE A 433 0.72 -57.05 8.97
N PRO A 434 0.82 -56.98 10.31
CA PRO A 434 -0.01 -56.09 11.10
C PRO A 434 0.37 -54.62 10.86
N PRO A 435 -0.61 -53.68 10.87
CA PRO A 435 -0.34 -52.25 10.80
C PRO A 435 0.53 -51.80 11.97
N TRP A 436 1.44 -50.86 11.72
CA TRP A 436 2.22 -50.22 12.78
C TRP A 436 1.49 -48.96 13.25
N LYS A 437 1.57 -48.63 14.54
CA LYS A 437 1.26 -47.32 15.13
C LYS A 437 2.50 -46.42 15.11
N LEU A 438 2.52 -45.43 14.23
CA LEU A 438 3.48 -44.32 14.28
C LEU A 438 3.07 -43.34 15.40
N ASP A 439 4.01 -42.97 16.25
CA ASP A 439 3.85 -41.93 17.27
C ASP A 439 4.85 -40.77 17.02
N ASN A 440 4.56 -39.60 17.57
CA ASN A 440 5.40 -38.40 17.37
C ASN A 440 6.80 -38.53 18.00
N GLU A 441 7.02 -39.48 18.91
CA GLU A 441 8.31 -39.71 19.55
C GLU A 441 9.23 -40.59 18.70
N THR A 442 8.70 -41.56 17.96
CA THR A 442 9.51 -42.49 17.14
C THR A 442 9.55 -42.12 15.65
N ALA A 443 8.59 -41.35 15.16
CA ALA A 443 8.48 -40.99 13.75
C ALA A 443 8.70 -39.48 13.52
N ALA A 444 9.95 -39.10 13.23
CA ALA A 444 10.26 -37.78 12.71
C ALA A 444 9.39 -37.46 11.47
N ASP A 445 8.97 -36.20 11.34
CA ASP A 445 8.14 -35.69 10.25
C ASP A 445 6.68 -36.19 10.21
N LEU A 446 6.20 -36.91 11.25
CA LEU A 446 4.80 -37.36 11.33
C LEU A 446 3.79 -36.19 11.34
N HIS A 447 4.16 -35.06 11.95
CA HIS A 447 3.36 -33.83 11.99
C HIS A 447 3.13 -33.18 10.61
N LEU A 448 3.86 -33.59 9.57
CA LEU A 448 3.69 -33.11 8.19
C LEU A 448 2.63 -33.90 7.40
N LEU A 449 2.08 -34.98 7.98
CA LEU A 449 1.07 -35.82 7.36
C LEU A 449 -0.34 -35.44 7.84
N THR A 450 -1.31 -35.48 6.94
CA THR A 450 -2.72 -35.46 7.34
C THR A 450 -3.10 -36.77 8.07
N LYS A 451 -4.24 -36.76 8.79
CA LYS A 451 -4.72 -37.96 9.51
C LYS A 451 -4.88 -39.17 8.58
N GLU A 452 -5.38 -38.96 7.36
CA GLU A 452 -5.54 -40.02 6.35
C GLU A 452 -4.19 -40.52 5.82
N GLU A 453 -3.22 -39.62 5.61
CA GLU A 453 -1.87 -40.00 5.19
C GLU A 453 -1.11 -40.77 6.28
N ALA A 454 -1.32 -40.42 7.55
CA ALA A 454 -0.79 -41.18 8.66
C ALA A 454 -1.38 -42.60 8.70
N GLU A 455 -2.67 -42.77 8.40
CA GLU A 455 -3.31 -44.09 8.23
C GLU A 455 -2.67 -44.88 7.07
N VAL A 456 -2.45 -44.25 5.91
CA VAL A 456 -1.73 -44.87 4.77
C VAL A 456 -0.33 -45.34 5.20
N CYS A 457 0.42 -44.49 5.91
CA CYS A 457 1.77 -44.80 6.38
C CYS A 457 1.78 -45.97 7.39
N ASN A 458 0.82 -45.98 8.33
CA ASN A 458 0.63 -47.04 9.31
C ASN A 458 0.33 -48.41 8.65
N VAL A 459 -0.57 -48.40 7.66
CA VAL A 459 -1.01 -49.61 6.93
C VAL A 459 0.07 -50.15 5.99
N LEU A 460 0.84 -49.27 5.36
CA LEU A 460 1.90 -49.65 4.41
C LEU A 460 3.29 -49.82 5.06
N ARG A 461 3.39 -49.55 6.37
CA ARG A 461 4.64 -49.48 7.14
C ARG A 461 5.68 -48.62 6.43
N LEU A 462 5.30 -47.37 6.16
CA LEU A 462 6.16 -46.35 5.59
C LEU A 462 6.42 -45.28 6.65
N MET A 463 7.68 -44.87 6.80
CA MET A 463 8.00 -43.72 7.63
C MET A 463 7.55 -42.43 6.91
N PRO A 464 7.21 -41.35 7.64
CA PRO A 464 6.69 -40.12 7.04
C PRO A 464 7.60 -39.52 5.96
N LYS A 465 8.90 -39.44 6.21
CA LYS A 465 9.88 -38.88 5.26
C LYS A 465 9.93 -39.62 3.91
N PRO A 466 10.08 -40.97 3.86
CA PRO A 466 9.94 -41.73 2.62
C PRO A 466 8.59 -41.52 1.90
N TYR A 467 7.49 -41.47 2.65
CA TYR A 467 6.16 -41.25 2.06
C TYR A 467 6.06 -39.87 1.38
N LEU A 468 6.56 -38.81 2.02
CA LEU A 468 6.56 -37.46 1.47
C LEU A 468 7.35 -37.37 0.16
N VAL A 469 8.51 -38.02 0.09
CA VAL A 469 9.31 -38.08 -1.15
C VAL A 469 8.56 -38.81 -2.26
N ILE A 470 7.86 -39.91 -1.95
CA ILE A 470 7.04 -40.65 -2.92
C ILE A 470 5.89 -39.77 -3.42
N LYS A 471 5.18 -39.11 -2.51
CA LYS A 471 4.08 -38.19 -2.82
C LYS A 471 4.55 -37.08 -3.76
N GLU A 472 5.64 -36.41 -3.42
CA GLU A 472 6.22 -35.34 -4.24
C GLU A 472 6.62 -35.85 -5.64
N THR A 473 7.24 -37.03 -5.71
CA THR A 473 7.69 -37.61 -6.98
C THR A 473 6.50 -37.94 -7.90
N LEU A 474 5.45 -38.55 -7.35
CA LEU A 474 4.24 -38.90 -8.11
C LEU A 474 3.47 -37.65 -8.56
N LEU A 475 3.37 -36.62 -7.72
CA LEU A 475 2.75 -35.34 -8.07
C LEU A 475 3.51 -34.62 -9.20
N LYS A 476 4.84 -34.54 -9.10
CA LYS A 476 5.67 -33.92 -10.14
C LYS A 476 5.51 -34.60 -11.49
N GLU A 477 5.41 -35.93 -11.51
CA GLU A 477 5.23 -36.65 -12.77
C GLU A 477 3.81 -36.50 -13.33
N ALA A 478 2.79 -36.54 -12.48
CA ALA A 478 1.41 -36.27 -12.89
C ALA A 478 1.27 -34.85 -13.47
N MET A 479 1.92 -33.85 -12.88
CA MET A 479 1.91 -32.47 -13.36
C MET A 479 2.49 -32.31 -14.77
N LYS A 480 3.53 -33.09 -15.13
CA LYS A 480 4.07 -33.08 -16.51
C LYS A 480 3.07 -33.60 -17.55
N GLN A 481 2.10 -34.40 -17.14
CA GLN A 481 1.09 -35.03 -18.00
C GLN A 481 -0.31 -34.42 -17.79
N GLY A 482 -0.40 -33.17 -17.34
CA GLY A 482 -1.68 -32.46 -17.17
C GLY A 482 -2.55 -33.03 -16.05
N GLY A 483 -1.93 -33.57 -15.00
CA GLY A 483 -2.59 -34.17 -13.84
C GLY A 483 -2.89 -35.67 -13.99
N ASN A 484 -2.62 -36.26 -15.15
CA ASN A 484 -2.86 -37.68 -15.43
C ASN A 484 -1.63 -38.52 -15.12
N LEU A 485 -1.77 -39.70 -14.50
CA LEU A 485 -0.67 -40.65 -14.33
C LEU A 485 -1.20 -42.08 -14.43
N LYS A 486 -0.50 -42.98 -15.14
CA LYS A 486 -0.88 -44.40 -15.16
C LYS A 486 -0.30 -45.13 -13.95
N LYS A 487 -1.06 -46.06 -13.39
CA LYS A 487 -0.61 -46.95 -12.29
C LYS A 487 0.66 -47.77 -12.64
N LYS A 488 0.87 -48.07 -13.92
CA LYS A 488 2.11 -48.73 -14.40
C LYS A 488 3.31 -47.80 -14.26
N ASP A 489 3.16 -46.54 -14.66
CA ASP A 489 4.23 -45.53 -14.63
C ASP A 489 4.60 -45.20 -13.18
N ALA A 490 3.59 -45.05 -12.30
CA ALA A 490 3.81 -44.89 -10.86
C ALA A 490 4.72 -45.99 -10.26
N ARG A 491 4.52 -47.26 -10.66
CA ARG A 491 5.36 -48.39 -10.21
C ARG A 491 6.78 -48.36 -10.76
N THR A 492 6.99 -47.79 -11.94
CA THR A 492 8.33 -47.64 -12.53
C THR A 492 9.12 -46.50 -11.88
N ILE A 493 8.42 -45.42 -11.50
CA ILE A 493 9.03 -44.20 -10.93
C ILE A 493 9.43 -44.40 -9.47
N CYS A 494 8.59 -45.07 -8.68
CA CYS A 494 8.86 -45.27 -7.26
C CYS A 494 9.75 -46.50 -7.01
N LYS A 495 10.91 -46.29 -6.37
CA LYS A 495 11.85 -47.36 -5.98
C LYS A 495 11.42 -48.11 -4.70
N ILE A 496 10.15 -48.50 -4.60
CA ILE A 496 9.61 -49.29 -3.49
C ILE A 496 8.78 -50.48 -4.00
N GLU A 497 8.36 -51.35 -3.10
CA GLU A 497 7.53 -52.51 -3.40
C GLU A 497 6.25 -52.12 -4.18
N GLY A 498 6.00 -52.77 -5.32
CA GLY A 498 4.93 -52.37 -6.25
C GLY A 498 3.51 -52.43 -5.67
N THR A 499 3.29 -53.22 -4.62
CA THR A 499 2.03 -53.29 -3.85
C THR A 499 1.80 -52.00 -3.05
N LYS A 500 2.84 -51.47 -2.40
CA LYS A 500 2.80 -50.20 -1.66
C LYS A 500 2.59 -49.02 -2.61
N THR A 501 3.34 -48.97 -3.71
CA THR A 501 3.17 -47.93 -4.74
C THR A 501 1.75 -47.93 -5.31
N SER A 502 1.20 -49.11 -5.56
CA SER A 502 -0.17 -49.25 -6.07
C SER A 502 -1.20 -48.66 -5.12
N ARG A 503 -1.05 -48.89 -3.82
CA ARG A 503 -1.98 -48.40 -2.79
C ARG A 503 -1.85 -46.90 -2.54
N ILE A 504 -0.63 -46.36 -2.60
CA ILE A 504 -0.39 -44.91 -2.56
C ILE A 504 -1.03 -44.25 -3.77
N TYR A 505 -0.82 -44.80 -4.97
CA TYR A 505 -1.45 -44.30 -6.19
C TYR A 505 -2.98 -44.31 -6.08
N ASP A 506 -3.59 -45.41 -5.62
CA ASP A 506 -5.04 -45.50 -5.47
C ASP A 506 -5.57 -44.47 -4.44
N PHE A 507 -4.84 -44.24 -3.34
CA PHE A 507 -5.15 -43.17 -2.38
C PHE A 507 -5.04 -41.78 -3.01
N MET A 508 -3.98 -41.48 -3.78
CA MET A 508 -3.81 -40.18 -4.42
C MET A 508 -4.90 -39.89 -5.48
N VAL A 509 -5.38 -40.92 -6.18
CA VAL A 509 -6.52 -40.81 -7.09
C VAL A 509 -7.81 -40.53 -6.32
N HIS A 510 -8.03 -41.23 -5.21
CA HIS A 510 -9.20 -40.99 -4.35
C HIS A 510 -9.20 -39.58 -3.74
N SER A 511 -8.03 -39.10 -3.31
CA SER A 511 -7.85 -37.75 -2.75
C SER A 511 -7.97 -36.64 -3.79
N GLY A 512 -8.12 -36.99 -5.09
CA GLY A 512 -8.23 -36.03 -6.19
C GLY A 512 -6.91 -35.35 -6.55
N TRP A 513 -5.77 -35.89 -6.12
CA TRP A 513 -4.46 -35.30 -6.37
C TRP A 513 -3.88 -35.72 -7.73
N ILE A 514 -4.31 -36.86 -8.24
CA ILE A 514 -3.89 -37.43 -9.53
C ILE A 514 -5.12 -37.97 -10.24
N ASN A 515 -5.27 -37.64 -11.52
CA ASN A 515 -6.30 -38.22 -12.37
C ASN A 515 -5.83 -39.57 -12.96
N LYS A 516 -6.75 -40.52 -13.04
CA LYS A 516 -6.49 -41.82 -13.64
C LYS A 516 -6.45 -41.68 -15.16
N ALA A 517 -5.26 -41.84 -15.72
CA ALA A 517 -4.97 -41.80 -17.16
C ALA A 517 -5.43 -43.06 -17.93
#